data_AF-G9YAM0-F1
#
_entry.id   AF-G9YAM0-F1
#
_cell.length_a   1.000
_cell.length_b   1.000
_cell.length_c   1.000
_cell.angle_alpha   90.00
_cell.angle_beta   90.00
_cell.angle_gamma   90.00
#
_symmetry.space_group_name_H-M   'P 1'
#
loop_
_entity.id
_entity.type
_entity.pdbx_description
1 polymer ?
#
loop_
_entity_poly.entity_id
_entity_poly.type
_entity_poly.pdbx_seq_one_letter_code
_entity_poly.pdbx_strand_id
1 'polypeptide(L)'
;MKKILTAALLLALAGCSSPESITANKHQVMDLKISRAAGVYSQCLNKKWSDINPATRYYNNNNTHTIASYLDGQGEMASAKIQTISDNQSDVEIFLTSRGNSQQALLEAAKACV
;
A
#
# COMPACT_ATOMS: atom_id res chain seq x y z
N MET A 1 -1.38 7.49 -67.06
CA MET A 1 -1.87 6.40 -66.18
C MET A 1 -0.68 5.69 -65.54
N LYS A 2 -0.51 5.77 -64.21
CA LYS A 2 0.00 4.70 -63.34
C LYS A 2 -0.06 5.18 -61.89
N LYS A 3 -0.72 4.37 -61.06
CA LYS A 3 -1.18 4.66 -59.70
C LYS A 3 0.00 4.66 -58.74
N ILE A 4 0.18 5.73 -57.99
CA ILE A 4 1.09 5.74 -56.83
C ILE A 4 0.33 5.01 -55.72
N LEU A 5 0.70 3.76 -55.49
CA LEU A 5 0.16 2.91 -54.44
C LEU A 5 0.64 3.43 -53.09
N THR A 6 -0.33 3.88 -52.31
CA THR A 6 -0.32 4.07 -50.88
C THR A 6 0.31 2.86 -50.16
N ALA A 7 1.44 3.08 -49.50
CA ALA A 7 1.87 2.25 -48.38
C ALA A 7 1.68 3.07 -47.11
N ALA A 8 0.49 3.00 -46.54
CA ALA A 8 0.24 3.44 -45.17
C ALA A 8 1.06 2.53 -44.26
N LEU A 9 2.21 3.03 -43.83
CA LEU A 9 3.04 2.37 -42.84
C LEU A 9 2.25 2.39 -41.52
N LEU A 10 1.66 1.26 -41.21
CA LEU A 10 0.99 0.99 -39.95
C LEU A 10 1.96 1.32 -38.81
N LEU A 11 1.68 2.42 -38.10
CA LEU A 11 2.16 2.63 -36.75
C LEU A 11 1.55 1.51 -35.90
N ALA A 12 2.26 0.38 -35.83
CA ALA A 12 2.06 -0.58 -34.77
C ALA A 12 2.40 0.17 -33.48
N LEU A 13 1.38 0.76 -32.86
CA LEU A 13 1.36 1.06 -31.44
C LEU A 13 1.49 -0.29 -30.73
N ALA A 14 2.74 -0.77 -30.63
CA ALA A 14 3.11 -1.71 -29.60
C ALA A 14 2.73 -1.02 -28.29
N GLY A 15 1.55 -1.37 -27.78
CA GLY A 15 1.13 -1.00 -26.46
C GLY A 15 2.14 -1.58 -25.50
N CYS A 16 3.15 -0.79 -25.14
CA CYS A 16 3.84 -0.96 -23.88
C CYS A 16 2.78 -0.71 -22.81
N SER A 17 2.02 -1.74 -22.44
CA SER A 17 1.37 -1.76 -21.15
C SER A 17 2.51 -1.74 -20.14
N SER A 18 2.90 -0.53 -19.73
CA SER A 18 3.75 -0.33 -18.58
C SER A 18 3.19 -1.23 -17.46
N PRO A 19 4.01 -2.09 -16.84
CA PRO A 19 3.54 -2.89 -15.72
C PRO A 19 2.87 -1.95 -14.72
N GLU A 20 1.58 -2.15 -14.45
CA GLU A 20 0.90 -1.34 -13.43
C GLU A 20 1.71 -1.44 -12.14
N SER A 21 2.14 -0.28 -11.61
CA SER A 21 2.89 -0.26 -10.37
C SER A 21 2.07 -0.95 -9.29
N ILE A 22 2.71 -1.76 -8.45
CA ILE A 22 2.04 -2.47 -7.34
C ILE A 22 1.29 -1.48 -6.44
N THR A 23 1.83 -0.27 -6.28
CA THR A 23 1.22 0.84 -5.54
C THR A 23 -0.19 1.20 -6.05
N ALA A 24 -0.46 1.10 -7.35
CA ALA A 24 -1.75 1.44 -7.96
C ALA A 24 -2.86 0.41 -7.67
N ASN A 25 -2.49 -0.79 -7.20
CA ASN A 25 -3.40 -1.92 -6.96
C ASN A 25 -3.75 -2.10 -5.46
N LYS A 26 -3.49 -1.09 -4.63
CA LYS A 26 -3.89 -1.09 -3.22
C LYS A 26 -5.38 -0.74 -3.08
N HIS A 27 -6.07 -1.46 -2.20
CA HIS A 27 -7.44 -1.16 -1.80
C HIS A 27 -7.53 -1.14 -0.28
N GLN A 28 -8.48 -0.37 0.26
CA GLN A 28 -8.73 -0.33 1.69
C GLN A 28 -9.30 -1.68 2.13
N VAL A 29 -8.66 -2.29 3.12
CA VAL A 29 -9.05 -3.59 3.69
C VAL A 29 -9.45 -3.47 5.16
N MET A 30 -9.16 -2.32 5.77
CA MET A 30 -9.51 -2.02 7.15
C MET A 30 -9.74 -0.52 7.30
N ASP A 31 -10.82 -0.20 8.01
CA ASP A 31 -11.21 1.15 8.39
C ASP A 31 -11.91 1.05 9.75
N LEU A 32 -11.25 1.50 10.81
CA LEU A 32 -11.81 1.37 12.15
C LEU A 32 -11.27 2.41 13.13
N LYS A 33 -12.12 2.73 14.11
CA LYS A 33 -11.76 3.54 15.28
C LYS A 33 -11.44 2.63 16.45
N ILE A 34 -10.28 2.81 17.07
CA ILE A 34 -9.85 2.03 18.24
C ILE A 34 -9.77 2.89 19.49
N SER A 35 -10.06 2.27 20.64
CA SER A 35 -9.82 2.85 21.97
C SER A 35 -8.35 2.66 22.40
N ARG A 36 -7.43 3.12 21.55
CA ARG A 36 -5.98 3.09 21.79
C ARG A 36 -5.34 4.34 21.20
N ALA A 37 -4.33 4.86 21.89
CA ALA A 37 -3.52 5.97 21.39
C ALA A 37 -2.83 5.58 20.07
N ALA A 38 -2.83 6.50 19.09
CA ALA A 38 -2.23 6.28 17.77
C ALA A 38 -0.80 5.75 17.86
N GLY A 39 0.05 6.38 18.69
CA GLY A 39 1.43 5.97 18.88
C GLY A 39 1.60 4.53 19.40
N VAL A 40 0.74 4.07 20.30
CA VAL A 40 0.80 2.70 20.85
C VAL A 40 0.44 1.68 19.77
N TYR A 41 -0.65 1.94 19.03
CA TYR A 41 -1.04 1.08 17.93
C TYR A 41 0.02 1.04 16.82
N SER A 42 0.55 2.20 16.42
CA SER A 42 1.60 2.30 15.40
C SER A 42 2.89 1.58 15.80
N GLN A 43 3.30 1.64 17.07
CA GLN A 43 4.46 0.89 17.54
C GLN A 43 4.26 -0.62 17.43
N CYS A 44 3.09 -1.12 17.84
CA CYS A 44 2.73 -2.53 17.66
C CYS A 44 2.77 -2.94 16.19
N LEU A 45 2.12 -2.14 15.33
CA LEU A 45 1.98 -2.43 13.91
C LEU A 45 3.34 -2.42 13.21
N ASN A 46 4.14 -1.38 13.43
CA ASN A 46 5.45 -1.24 12.82
C ASN A 46 6.37 -2.41 13.19
N LYS A 47 6.32 -2.86 14.46
CA LYS A 47 7.08 -4.04 14.89
C LYS A 47 6.64 -5.28 14.12
N LYS A 48 5.35 -5.63 14.14
CA LYS A 48 4.86 -6.85 13.49
C LYS A 48 5.07 -6.83 11.98
N TRP A 49 4.84 -5.69 11.33
CA TRP A 49 5.07 -5.56 9.88
C TRP A 49 6.56 -5.63 9.53
N SER A 50 7.45 -5.09 10.37
CA SER A 50 8.90 -5.22 10.16
C SER A 50 9.40 -6.66 10.36
N ASP A 51 8.80 -7.41 11.28
CA ASP A 51 9.09 -8.83 11.49
C ASP A 51 8.64 -9.69 10.28
N ILE A 52 7.56 -9.31 9.59
CA ILE A 52 7.06 -9.97 8.37
C ILE A 52 7.83 -9.52 7.13
N ASN A 53 8.10 -8.22 7.01
CA ASN A 53 8.78 -7.61 5.89
C ASN A 53 9.78 -6.52 6.37
N PRO A 54 11.09 -6.80 6.31
CA PRO A 54 12.15 -5.84 6.69
C PRO A 54 12.16 -4.55 5.86
N ALA A 55 11.53 -4.55 4.68
CA ALA A 55 11.32 -3.36 3.88
C ALA A 55 10.16 -2.48 4.39
N THR A 56 9.69 -2.68 5.63
CA THR A 56 8.71 -1.79 6.28
C THR A 56 9.37 -0.47 6.73
N ARG A 57 8.65 0.63 6.58
CA ARG A 57 9.07 1.99 6.95
C ARG A 57 7.98 2.68 7.75
N TYR A 58 8.41 3.48 8.73
CA TYR A 58 7.53 4.27 9.59
C TYR A 58 7.87 5.75 9.45
N TYR A 59 6.84 6.58 9.37
CA TYR A 59 6.94 8.03 9.41
C TYR A 59 5.79 8.61 10.25
N ASN A 60 6.03 9.76 10.87
CA ASN A 60 5.05 10.49 11.65
C ASN A 60 5.01 11.94 11.16
N ASN A 61 3.83 12.45 10.90
CA ASN A 61 3.62 13.85 10.55
C ASN A 61 2.30 14.35 11.18
N ASN A 62 2.36 15.42 11.97
CA ASN A 62 1.21 16.17 12.47
C ASN A 62 0.04 15.28 12.92
N ASN A 63 0.28 14.42 13.93
CA ASN A 63 -0.71 13.49 14.51
C ASN A 63 -1.17 12.35 13.60
N THR A 64 -0.49 12.14 12.48
CA THR A 64 -0.71 11.00 11.60
C THR A 64 0.55 10.14 11.56
N HIS A 65 0.41 8.92 12.03
CA HIS A 65 1.41 7.88 11.93
C HIS A 65 1.15 7.08 10.65
N THR A 66 2.18 6.87 9.85
CA THR A 66 2.05 6.07 8.64
C THR A 66 3.11 4.99 8.60
N ILE A 67 2.69 3.79 8.25
CA ILE A 67 3.55 2.62 8.14
C ILE A 67 3.34 2.04 6.75
N ALA A 68 4.41 1.89 5.98
CA ALA A 68 4.37 1.36 4.62
C ALA A 68 5.28 0.14 4.51
N SER A 69 4.80 -0.91 3.84
CA SER A 69 5.58 -2.11 3.53
C SER A 69 5.80 -2.16 2.03
N TYR A 70 7.05 -2.38 1.61
CA TYR A 70 7.46 -2.36 0.21
C TYR A 70 7.84 -3.75 -0.27
N LEU A 71 7.54 -4.03 -1.54
CA LEU A 71 8.12 -5.17 -2.25
C LEU A 71 9.37 -4.68 -2.98
N ASP A 72 10.50 -5.35 -2.75
CA ASP A 72 11.82 -4.93 -3.26
C ASP A 72 11.78 -4.64 -4.76
N GLY A 73 12.06 -3.38 -5.11
CA GLY A 73 12.09 -2.90 -6.49
C GLY A 73 10.73 -2.80 -7.21
N GLN A 74 9.61 -3.14 -6.55
CA GLN A 74 8.28 -3.20 -7.19
C GLN A 74 7.27 -2.21 -6.61
N GLY A 75 7.56 -1.59 -5.46
CA GLY A 75 6.77 -0.51 -4.90
C GLY A 75 6.03 -0.88 -3.61
N GLU A 76 5.07 -0.05 -3.23
CA GLU A 76 4.39 -0.18 -1.94
C GLU A 76 3.29 -1.24 -2.01
N MET A 77 3.42 -2.31 -1.23
CA MET A 77 2.46 -3.42 -1.19
C MET A 77 1.38 -3.24 -0.11
N ALA A 78 1.69 -2.43 0.91
CA ALA A 78 0.82 -2.18 2.05
C ALA A 78 1.09 -0.79 2.63
N SER A 79 0.04 -0.10 3.09
CA SER A 79 0.16 1.14 3.85
C SER A 79 -0.91 1.22 4.92
N ALA A 80 -0.53 1.65 6.12
CA ALA A 80 -1.43 1.94 7.22
C ALA A 80 -1.31 3.42 7.59
N LYS A 81 -2.43 4.11 7.71
CA LYS A 81 -2.53 5.49 8.17
C LYS A 81 -3.29 5.48 9.50
N ILE A 82 -2.67 6.00 10.54
CA ILE A 82 -3.18 5.98 11.91
C ILE A 82 -3.23 7.42 12.42
N GLN A 83 -4.43 7.96 12.56
CA GLN A 83 -4.66 9.33 12.94
C GLN A 83 -5.09 9.41 14.40
N THR A 84 -4.47 10.30 15.18
CA THR A 84 -4.91 10.59 16.54
C THR A 84 -6.27 11.27 16.51
N ILE A 85 -7.27 10.70 17.20
CA ILE A 85 -8.56 11.33 17.45
C ILE A 85 -8.55 12.02 18.83
N SER A 86 -8.00 11.33 19.84
CA SER A 86 -7.80 11.82 21.21
C SER A 86 -6.60 11.09 21.85
N ASP A 87 -6.27 11.43 23.10
CA ASP A 87 -5.16 10.79 23.84
C ASP A 87 -5.27 9.26 23.92
N ASN A 88 -6.48 8.71 23.82
CA ASN A 88 -6.76 7.28 23.94
C ASN A 88 -7.60 6.72 22.78
N GLN A 89 -7.79 7.47 21.69
CA GLN A 89 -8.50 7.00 20.51
C GLN A 89 -7.75 7.33 19.23
N SER A 90 -7.83 6.43 18.26
CA SER A 90 -7.26 6.63 16.93
C SER A 90 -8.14 6.06 15.85
N ASP A 91 -8.01 6.66 14.67
CA ASP A 91 -8.58 6.19 13.40
C ASP A 91 -7.49 5.40 12.67
N VAL A 92 -7.84 4.21 12.15
CA VAL A 92 -6.89 3.33 11.47
C VAL A 92 -7.43 2.93 10.12
N GLU A 93 -6.74 3.34 9.07
CA GLU A 93 -6.97 2.91 7.70
C GLU A 93 -5.81 2.00 7.26
N ILE A 94 -6.12 0.84 6.67
CA ILE A 94 -5.12 -0.04 6.06
C ILE A 94 -5.49 -0.33 4.62
N PHE A 95 -4.48 -0.19 3.76
CA PHE A 95 -4.55 -0.48 2.33
C PHE A 95 -3.56 -1.58 2.00
N LEU A 96 -4.02 -2.61 1.28
CA LEU A 96 -3.20 -3.72 0.82
C LEU A 96 -3.40 -3.96 -0.66
N THR A 97 -2.38 -4.54 -1.30
CA THR A 97 -2.51 -5.12 -2.64
C THR A 97 -3.21 -6.48 -2.60
N SER A 98 -3.79 -6.92 -3.71
CA SER A 98 -4.64 -8.10 -3.78
C SER A 98 -3.95 -9.48 -3.74
N ARG A 99 -2.61 -9.57 -3.63
CA ARG A 99 -1.89 -10.81 -3.97
C ARG A 99 -0.88 -11.31 -2.93
N GLY A 100 -1.24 -12.37 -2.21
CA GLY A 100 -0.28 -13.30 -1.62
C GLY A 100 -0.41 -13.50 -0.11
N ASN A 101 0.27 -14.54 0.38
CA ASN A 101 0.29 -14.90 1.81
C ASN A 101 0.84 -13.78 2.69
N SER A 102 1.80 -12.99 2.17
CA SER A 102 2.38 -11.87 2.90
C SER A 102 1.35 -10.80 3.23
N GLN A 103 0.42 -10.49 2.33
CA GLN A 103 -0.63 -9.50 2.54
C GLN A 103 -1.64 -9.98 3.58
N GLN A 104 -2.00 -11.27 3.54
CA GLN A 104 -2.83 -11.85 4.59
C GLN A 104 -2.11 -11.77 5.95
N ALA A 105 -0.82 -12.10 6.01
CA ALA A 105 -0.04 -11.99 7.24
C ALA A 105 0.04 -10.55 7.76
N LEU A 106 0.19 -9.55 6.87
CA LEU A 106 0.18 -8.14 7.24
C LEU A 106 -1.20 -7.68 7.77
N LEU A 107 -2.30 -8.17 7.18
CA LEU A 107 -3.65 -7.90 7.67
C LEU A 107 -3.89 -8.53 9.05
N GLU A 108 -3.51 -9.79 9.24
CA GLU A 108 -3.65 -10.46 10.53
C GLU A 108 -2.75 -9.84 11.61
N ALA A 109 -1.54 -9.40 11.24
CA ALA A 109 -0.67 -8.63 12.12
C ALA A 109 -1.32 -7.32 12.57
N ALA A 110 -2.04 -6.63 11.68
CA ALA A 110 -2.75 -5.42 12.02
C ALA A 110 -3.91 -5.66 12.99
N LYS A 111 -4.74 -6.67 12.71
CA LYS A 111 -5.85 -7.06 13.60
C LYS A 111 -5.36 -7.42 15.00
N ALA A 112 -4.18 -8.03 15.11
CA ALA A 112 -3.57 -8.38 16.39
C ALA A 112 -3.07 -7.18 17.23
N CYS A 113 -3.09 -5.96 16.68
CA CYS A 113 -2.70 -4.74 17.40
C CYS A 113 -3.87 -3.94 17.98
N VAL A 114 -5.10 -4.31 17.64
CA VAL A 114 -6.33 -3.68 18.15
C VAL A 114 -6.51 -3.98 19.64
#